data_AF-A0A970ZIQ8-F1
#
_entry.id   AF-A0A970ZIQ8-F1
#
_cell.length_a   1.000
_cell.length_b   1.000
_cell.length_c   1.000
_cell.angle_alpha   90.00
_cell.angle_beta   90.00
_cell.angle_gamma   90.00
#
_symmetry.space_group_name_H-M   'P 1'
#
loop_
_entity.id
_entity.type
_entity.pdbx_description
1 polymer ?
#
loop_
_entity_poly.entity_id
_entity_poly.type
_entity_poly.pdbx_seq_one_letter_code
_entity_poly.pdbx_strand_id
1 'polypeptide(L)'
;MNSMSFPFITVADPEISAEGGLDPLGLSSISDRLANSILPGLRARMSRPRFLTAMAVSASVCEGQKETAADDVTSPEIVFEWLLVEAFARNAAYESSLRTPGIEKARTCKQTGEPMRAKAYLKNPGVFGLHGVYKPLAVDLGIVDDEFRLGEAGYALLDTWEQEQNVTGFIDRAHGNGGSLEFGSLIRSAIDDSLKAGQSRRSPAWQGWSFFTNHLLPAQPGKKESDLIWRLLLGSSDSLRGEIFQLLAHGHFEGLTEKDIIEQQLLDRASPMLKKKLLQIEAYESFVSALENAFDWLRYLSSQAGARAIGVDEFQVVNEISEIADNLKKLVNCADQELSDATLSIQQDYTRLASFFSGCTGPQQLYEAILTRHAEVQKNKPPEGKREWFERDS
;
A
#
# COMPACT_ATOMS: atom_id res chain seq x y z
N MET A 1 -47.14 22.72 -5.18
CA MET A 1 -46.61 21.87 -4.10
C MET A 1 -45.23 21.41 -4.55
N ASN A 2 -44.18 22.11 -4.12
CA ASN A 2 -42.80 21.77 -4.47
C ASN A 2 -42.33 20.64 -3.56
N SER A 3 -41.94 19.50 -4.14
CA SER A 3 -41.32 18.41 -3.38
C SER A 3 -39.91 18.83 -2.98
N MET A 4 -39.72 19.17 -1.70
CA MET A 4 -38.37 19.25 -1.12
C MET A 4 -37.81 17.83 -1.04
N SER A 5 -36.87 17.51 -1.93
CA SER A 5 -36.01 16.34 -1.76
C SER A 5 -34.93 16.71 -0.75
N PHE A 6 -34.98 16.11 0.43
CA PHE A 6 -33.92 16.25 1.43
C PHE A 6 -32.69 15.42 1.03
N PRO A 7 -31.46 15.95 1.15
CA PRO A 7 -30.26 15.15 0.98
C PRO A 7 -30.05 14.25 2.21
N PHE A 8 -29.86 12.96 1.96
CA PHE A 8 -29.52 11.97 2.99
C PHE A 8 -28.02 12.03 3.31
N ILE A 9 -27.68 11.89 4.59
CA ILE A 9 -26.32 11.55 5.04
C ILE A 9 -25.95 10.22 4.39
N THR A 10 -24.88 10.19 3.59
CA THR A 10 -24.29 8.93 3.15
C THR A 10 -23.82 8.18 4.38
N VAL A 11 -24.40 6.99 4.58
CA VAL A 11 -24.05 6.03 5.63
C VAL A 11 -22.53 6.00 5.79
N ALA A 12 -22.04 6.14 7.03
CA ALA A 12 -20.63 5.95 7.35
C ALA A 12 -20.16 4.64 6.72
N ASP A 13 -19.15 4.72 5.86
CA ASP A 13 -18.53 3.55 5.26
C ASP A 13 -18.08 2.66 6.42
N PRO A 14 -18.57 1.42 6.57
CA PRO A 14 -18.08 0.53 7.62
C PRO A 14 -16.57 0.42 7.46
N GLU A 15 -15.83 0.44 8.58
CA GLU A 15 -14.39 0.13 8.64
C GLU A 15 -14.15 -1.31 8.16
N ILE A 16 -14.27 -1.52 6.85
CA ILE A 16 -13.63 -2.62 6.18
C ILE A 16 -12.17 -2.21 6.20
N SER A 17 -11.32 -3.07 6.77
CA SER A 17 -9.85 -2.97 6.78
C SER A 17 -9.24 -3.06 5.36
N ALA A 18 -9.80 -2.33 4.42
CA ALA A 18 -9.19 -1.77 3.25
C ALA A 18 -8.69 -0.35 3.62
N GLU A 19 -8.39 0.50 2.64
CA GLU A 19 -8.07 1.93 2.86
C GLU A 19 -6.60 2.15 3.29
N GLY A 20 -5.70 2.80 2.56
CA GLY A 20 -5.97 3.77 1.50
C GLY A 20 -6.82 4.84 2.11
N GLY A 21 -6.41 5.37 3.26
CA GLY A 21 -7.16 6.35 4.02
C GLY A 21 -7.71 7.37 3.04
N LEU A 22 -9.00 7.64 3.14
CA LEU A 22 -9.55 8.84 2.54
C LEU A 22 -8.58 9.96 2.92
N ASP A 23 -7.92 10.57 1.96
CA ASP A 23 -6.99 11.67 2.21
C ASP A 23 -7.79 12.98 2.04
N PRO A 24 -8.48 13.45 3.08
CA PRO A 24 -9.36 14.60 2.99
C PRO A 24 -8.59 15.91 2.88
N LEU A 25 -7.33 15.93 3.30
CA LEU A 25 -6.47 17.12 3.35
C LEU A 25 -5.28 17.06 2.38
N GLY A 26 -5.13 15.96 1.62
CA GLY A 26 -4.10 15.81 0.60
C GLY A 26 -2.69 15.70 1.21
N LEU A 27 -2.54 15.02 2.34
CA LEU A 27 -1.33 14.95 3.16
C LEU A 27 -0.42 13.77 2.76
N SER A 28 -1.00 12.69 2.22
CA SER A 28 -0.32 11.41 1.99
C SER A 28 0.80 11.48 0.96
N SER A 29 0.65 12.29 -0.09
CA SER A 29 1.61 12.32 -1.21
C SER A 29 3.03 12.76 -0.83
N ILE A 30 3.17 13.66 0.15
CA ILE A 30 4.48 14.07 0.66
C ILE A 30 5.04 12.98 1.59
N SER A 31 4.24 12.42 2.51
CA SER A 31 4.64 11.29 3.35
C SER A 31 5.15 10.12 2.50
N ASP A 32 4.42 9.74 1.45
CA ASP A 32 4.81 8.64 0.55
C ASP A 32 6.18 8.89 -0.10
N ARG A 33 6.46 10.12 -0.54
CA ARG A 33 7.75 10.45 -1.17
C ARG A 33 8.88 10.54 -0.16
N LEU A 34 8.63 11.05 1.05
CA LEU A 34 9.60 11.05 2.13
C LEU A 34 9.94 9.60 2.53
N ALA A 35 8.95 8.74 2.72
CA ALA A 35 9.13 7.31 3.00
C ALA A 35 9.90 6.60 1.87
N ASN A 36 9.52 6.83 0.61
CA ASN A 36 10.20 6.24 -0.55
C ASN A 36 11.66 6.72 -0.70
N SER A 37 12.06 7.83 -0.06
CA SER A 37 13.44 8.30 -0.06
C SER A 37 14.37 7.47 0.85
N ILE A 38 13.82 6.71 1.81
CA ILE A 38 14.57 5.83 2.72
C ILE A 38 14.25 4.34 2.53
N LEU A 39 13.04 4.03 2.06
CA LEU A 39 12.54 2.66 1.88
C LEU A 39 11.93 2.51 0.47
N PRO A 40 12.73 2.68 -0.60
CA PRO A 40 12.21 2.70 -1.97
C PRO A 40 11.47 1.40 -2.29
N GLY A 41 10.32 1.54 -2.95
CA GLY A 41 9.47 0.43 -3.37
C GLY A 41 8.69 -0.27 -2.26
N LEU A 42 9.06 -0.09 -0.98
CA LEU A 42 8.38 -0.69 0.17
C LEU A 42 7.05 0.03 0.44
N ARG A 43 6.03 -0.72 0.87
CA ARG A 43 4.71 -0.17 1.22
C ARG A 43 4.25 -0.74 2.56
N ALA A 44 3.49 0.03 3.34
CA ALA A 44 2.95 -0.40 4.64
C ALA A 44 2.12 -1.70 4.58
N ARG A 45 1.54 -2.01 3.41
CA ARG A 45 0.74 -3.23 3.19
C ARG A 45 1.58 -4.49 2.97
N MET A 46 2.89 -4.37 2.86
CA MET A 46 3.78 -5.51 2.74
C MET A 46 4.00 -6.13 4.11
N SER A 47 3.63 -7.39 4.25
CA SER A 47 3.77 -8.12 5.52
C SER A 47 4.45 -9.47 5.36
N ARG A 48 4.59 -9.95 4.11
CA ARG A 48 5.17 -11.24 3.77
C ARG A 48 6.20 -11.07 2.66
N PRO A 49 7.51 -11.14 2.94
CA PRO A 49 8.54 -10.91 1.94
C PRO A 49 8.55 -11.96 0.82
N ARG A 50 8.05 -13.18 1.08
CA ARG A 50 7.96 -14.27 0.10
C ARG A 50 7.12 -13.96 -1.14
N PHE A 51 6.27 -12.93 -1.09
CA PHE A 51 5.55 -12.49 -2.28
C PHE A 51 6.48 -11.93 -3.37
N LEU A 52 7.71 -11.56 -3.05
CA LEU A 52 8.75 -11.27 -4.04
C LEU A 52 9.11 -12.50 -4.87
N THR A 53 9.13 -13.71 -4.28
CA THR A 53 9.28 -14.97 -5.02
C THR A 53 8.09 -15.22 -5.94
N ALA A 54 6.87 -14.96 -5.45
CA ALA A 54 5.66 -15.07 -6.27
C ALA A 54 5.68 -14.12 -7.48
N MET A 55 6.23 -12.90 -7.34
CA MET A 55 6.46 -11.98 -8.46
C MET A 55 7.40 -12.57 -9.50
N ALA A 56 8.52 -13.16 -9.06
CA ALA A 56 9.48 -13.80 -9.94
C ALA A 56 8.83 -14.99 -10.70
N VAL A 57 8.04 -15.82 -10.02
CA VAL A 57 7.30 -16.93 -10.64
C VAL A 57 6.28 -16.41 -11.65
N SER A 58 5.51 -15.38 -11.28
CA SER A 58 4.54 -14.73 -12.15
C SER A 58 5.19 -14.24 -13.45
N ALA A 59 6.31 -13.51 -13.34
CA ALA A 59 7.05 -12.98 -14.48
C ALA A 59 7.56 -14.08 -15.43
N SER A 60 8.09 -15.18 -14.89
CA SER A 60 8.57 -16.32 -15.68
C SER A 60 7.44 -17.06 -16.42
N VAL A 61 6.30 -17.26 -15.76
CA VAL A 61 5.15 -17.94 -16.38
C VAL A 61 4.48 -17.06 -17.44
N CYS A 62 4.35 -15.76 -17.16
CA CYS A 62 3.72 -14.79 -18.06
C CYS A 62 4.65 -14.37 -19.22
N GLU A 63 5.90 -14.83 -19.25
CA GLU A 63 6.85 -14.45 -20.29
C GLU A 63 6.31 -14.76 -21.70
N GLY A 64 6.30 -13.74 -22.55
CA GLY A 64 5.79 -13.81 -23.91
C GLY A 64 4.26 -13.75 -24.04
N GLN A 65 3.51 -13.69 -22.93
CA GLN A 65 2.09 -13.35 -22.94
C GLN A 65 1.95 -11.83 -22.84
N LYS A 66 1.49 -11.18 -23.92
CA LYS A 66 1.31 -9.72 -23.99
C LYS A 66 -0.13 -9.30 -24.17
N GLU A 67 -1.03 -10.27 -24.33
CA GLU A 67 -2.45 -10.01 -24.59
C GLU A 67 -3.15 -9.62 -23.29
N THR A 68 -3.83 -8.47 -23.31
CA THR A 68 -4.83 -8.12 -22.30
C THR A 68 -6.02 -9.06 -22.44
N ALA A 69 -6.68 -9.38 -21.33
CA ALA A 69 -7.86 -10.24 -21.31
C ALA A 69 -8.99 -9.65 -22.16
N ALA A 70 -10.04 -10.45 -22.38
CA ALA A 70 -11.25 -10.03 -23.10
C ALA A 70 -12.00 -8.84 -22.49
N ASP A 71 -11.60 -8.38 -21.29
CA ASP A 71 -12.13 -7.18 -20.64
C ASP A 71 -11.30 -5.91 -20.91
N ASP A 72 -10.28 -6.00 -21.78
CA ASP A 72 -9.35 -4.93 -22.20
C ASP A 72 -8.53 -4.27 -21.07
N VAL A 73 -8.61 -4.79 -19.84
CA VAL A 73 -7.98 -4.18 -18.65
C VAL A 73 -7.10 -5.17 -17.90
N THR A 74 -7.44 -6.46 -17.91
CA THR A 74 -6.72 -7.47 -17.11
C THR A 74 -5.49 -7.98 -17.85
N SER A 75 -4.31 -7.81 -17.26
CA SER A 75 -3.05 -8.36 -17.78
C SER A 75 -2.77 -9.79 -17.27
N PRO A 76 -1.88 -10.56 -17.93
CA PRO A 76 -1.56 -11.94 -17.55
C PRO A 76 -1.14 -12.10 -16.07
N GLU A 77 -0.37 -11.16 -15.56
CA GLU A 77 0.11 -11.16 -14.18
C GLU A 77 -1.03 -10.97 -13.16
N ILE A 78 -2.06 -10.19 -13.50
CA ILE A 78 -3.27 -10.06 -12.67
C ILE A 78 -4.08 -11.36 -12.67
N VAL A 79 -4.14 -12.08 -13.80
CA VAL A 79 -4.76 -13.41 -13.86
C VAL A 79 -3.98 -14.42 -13.02
N PHE A 80 -2.64 -14.42 -13.10
CA PHE A 80 -1.80 -15.26 -12.24
C PHE A 80 -2.11 -15.01 -10.76
N GLU A 81 -2.22 -13.73 -10.37
CA GLU A 81 -2.60 -13.34 -9.02
C GLU A 81 -3.97 -13.85 -8.60
N TRP A 82 -4.98 -13.78 -9.48
CA TRP A 82 -6.29 -14.36 -9.19
C TRP A 82 -6.17 -15.84 -8.87
N LEU A 83 -5.46 -16.60 -9.70
CA LEU A 83 -5.26 -18.03 -9.50
C LEU A 83 -4.51 -18.33 -8.20
N LEU A 84 -3.45 -17.57 -7.89
CA LEU A 84 -2.65 -17.71 -6.67
C LEU A 84 -3.48 -17.46 -5.40
N VAL A 85 -4.16 -16.32 -5.34
CA VAL A 85 -4.91 -15.91 -4.15
C VAL A 85 -6.16 -16.78 -3.98
N GLU A 86 -6.79 -17.20 -5.08
CA GLU A 86 -7.89 -18.17 -5.06
C GLU A 86 -7.43 -19.54 -4.57
N ALA A 87 -6.25 -20.02 -4.97
CA ALA A 87 -5.68 -21.26 -4.45
C ALA A 87 -5.52 -21.21 -2.92
N PHE A 88 -5.03 -20.08 -2.39
CA PHE A 88 -4.91 -19.88 -0.94
C PHE A 88 -6.27 -19.86 -0.25
N ALA A 89 -7.25 -19.13 -0.80
CA ALA A 89 -8.61 -19.13 -0.26
C ALA A 89 -9.26 -20.52 -0.30
N ARG A 90 -8.92 -21.35 -1.29
CA ARG A 90 -9.44 -22.71 -1.46
C ARG A 90 -8.82 -23.70 -0.47
N ASN A 91 -7.50 -23.74 -0.42
CA ASN A 91 -6.74 -24.89 0.10
C ASN A 91 -5.82 -24.57 1.29
N ALA A 92 -5.48 -23.30 1.55
CA ALA A 92 -4.58 -22.97 2.64
C ALA A 92 -5.32 -22.90 3.99
N ALA A 93 -4.61 -23.21 5.08
CA ALA A 93 -5.06 -22.85 6.42
C ALA A 93 -5.23 -21.32 6.52
N TYR A 94 -6.19 -20.89 7.35
CA TYR A 94 -6.55 -19.49 7.47
C TYR A 94 -5.34 -18.65 7.90
N GLU A 95 -4.60 -19.11 8.90
CA GLU A 95 -3.42 -18.46 9.49
C GLU A 95 -2.27 -18.35 8.50
N SER A 96 -2.06 -19.37 7.66
CA SER A 96 -0.97 -19.42 6.70
C SER A 96 -1.19 -18.51 5.48
N SER A 97 -2.43 -18.11 5.23
CA SER A 97 -2.83 -17.17 4.18
C SER A 97 -3.13 -15.76 4.69
N LEU A 98 -3.05 -15.53 6.01
CA LEU A 98 -3.24 -14.21 6.61
C LEU A 98 -2.29 -13.16 6.03
N ARG A 99 -2.83 -11.96 5.86
CA ARG A 99 -2.14 -10.78 5.31
C ARG A 99 -1.67 -10.93 3.86
N THR A 100 -2.30 -11.85 3.12
CA THR A 100 -2.19 -11.93 1.66
C THR A 100 -3.01 -10.81 1.02
N PRO A 101 -2.42 -9.91 0.22
CA PRO A 101 -3.19 -8.90 -0.51
C PRO A 101 -4.29 -9.53 -1.38
N GLY A 102 -5.52 -9.04 -1.24
CA GLY A 102 -6.68 -9.51 -2.01
C GLY A 102 -7.31 -10.83 -1.54
N ILE A 103 -6.86 -11.44 -0.43
CA ILE A 103 -7.39 -12.73 0.05
C ILE A 103 -8.86 -12.69 0.44
N GLU A 104 -9.33 -11.59 1.03
CA GLU A 104 -10.74 -11.44 1.41
C GLU A 104 -11.65 -11.46 0.18
N LYS A 105 -11.23 -10.82 -0.92
CA LYS A 105 -11.98 -10.85 -2.18
C LYS A 105 -12.09 -12.28 -2.73
N ALA A 106 -11.01 -13.04 -2.67
CA ALA A 106 -11.01 -14.45 -3.09
C ALA A 106 -11.87 -15.34 -2.19
N ARG A 107 -11.85 -15.10 -0.87
CA ARG A 107 -12.72 -15.79 0.09
C ARG A 107 -14.20 -15.47 -0.17
N THR A 108 -14.55 -14.21 -0.42
CA THR A 108 -15.91 -13.81 -0.81
C THR A 108 -16.32 -14.50 -2.11
N CYS A 109 -15.50 -14.47 -3.16
CA CYS A 109 -15.81 -15.15 -4.43
C CYS A 109 -16.02 -16.65 -4.22
N LYS A 110 -15.17 -17.31 -3.41
CA LYS A 110 -15.35 -18.72 -3.02
C LYS A 110 -16.67 -18.96 -2.30
N GLN A 111 -17.03 -18.12 -1.34
CA GLN A 111 -18.27 -18.24 -0.55
C GLN A 111 -19.52 -18.05 -1.41
N THR A 112 -19.50 -17.12 -2.37
CA THR A 112 -20.62 -16.83 -3.27
C THR A 112 -20.67 -17.74 -4.50
N GLY A 113 -19.63 -18.57 -4.72
CA GLY A 113 -19.52 -19.41 -5.92
C GLY A 113 -19.23 -18.61 -7.20
N GLU A 114 -18.80 -17.36 -7.08
CA GLU A 114 -18.40 -16.52 -8.21
C GLU A 114 -16.92 -16.73 -8.56
N PRO A 115 -16.54 -16.61 -9.85
CA PRO A 115 -15.14 -16.60 -10.25
C PRO A 115 -14.47 -15.25 -9.95
N MET A 116 -13.14 -15.25 -9.83
CA MET A 116 -12.38 -13.99 -9.80
C MET A 116 -12.45 -13.33 -11.17
N ARG A 117 -12.65 -12.02 -11.20
CA ARG A 117 -12.77 -11.19 -12.41
C ARG A 117 -12.48 -9.73 -12.06
N ALA A 118 -12.15 -8.90 -13.04
CA ALA A 118 -11.82 -7.48 -12.82
C ALA A 118 -12.87 -6.76 -11.96
N LYS A 119 -14.16 -6.95 -12.22
CA LYS A 119 -15.25 -6.32 -11.45
C LYS A 119 -15.31 -6.72 -9.98
N ALA A 120 -14.90 -7.95 -9.63
CA ALA A 120 -14.86 -8.41 -8.24
C ALA A 120 -13.51 -8.07 -7.57
N TYR A 121 -12.44 -8.02 -8.38
CA TYR A 121 -11.08 -7.92 -7.88
C TYR A 121 -10.49 -6.50 -7.90
N LEU A 122 -10.87 -5.64 -8.83
CA LEU A 122 -10.33 -4.28 -9.03
C LEU A 122 -11.35 -3.17 -8.71
N LYS A 123 -12.51 -3.53 -8.13
CA LYS A 123 -13.67 -2.65 -7.98
C LYS A 123 -13.42 -1.34 -7.22
N ASN A 124 -12.46 -1.34 -6.29
CA ASN A 124 -12.19 -0.20 -5.42
C ASN A 124 -10.74 0.28 -5.65
N PRO A 125 -10.53 1.57 -6.00
CA PRO A 125 -9.20 2.17 -6.16
C PRO A 125 -8.27 1.99 -4.95
N GLY A 126 -8.84 1.73 -3.76
CA GLY A 126 -8.11 1.56 -2.50
C GLY A 126 -7.64 0.14 -2.17
N VAL A 127 -7.99 -0.89 -2.95
CA VAL A 127 -7.57 -2.27 -2.67
C VAL A 127 -6.63 -2.77 -3.78
N PHE A 128 -5.36 -2.40 -3.64
CA PHE A 128 -4.28 -2.96 -4.44
C PHE A 128 -4.22 -4.47 -4.25
N GLY A 129 -4.23 -5.18 -5.37
CA GLY A 129 -3.86 -6.58 -5.45
C GLY A 129 -2.40 -6.81 -5.08
N LEU A 130 -1.98 -8.07 -5.02
CA LEU A 130 -0.61 -8.50 -4.79
C LEU A 130 0.39 -7.77 -5.68
N HIS A 131 0.15 -7.68 -7.00
CA HIS A 131 0.99 -6.96 -7.95
C HIS A 131 1.05 -5.47 -7.65
N GLY A 132 -0.09 -4.84 -7.36
CA GLY A 132 -0.12 -3.41 -6.98
C GLY A 132 0.65 -3.11 -5.70
N VAL A 133 0.70 -4.05 -4.75
CA VAL A 133 1.47 -3.91 -3.52
C VAL A 133 2.95 -4.17 -3.78
N TYR A 134 3.34 -5.33 -4.35
CA TYR A 134 4.73 -5.81 -4.36
C TYR A 134 5.55 -5.45 -5.60
N LYS A 135 4.93 -5.15 -6.77
CA LYS A 135 5.67 -4.84 -8.00
C LYS A 135 6.68 -3.69 -7.82
N PRO A 136 6.37 -2.56 -7.14
CA PRO A 136 7.34 -1.47 -6.95
C PRO A 136 8.61 -1.91 -6.23
N LEU A 137 8.50 -2.74 -5.18
CA LEU A 137 9.67 -3.30 -4.50
C LEU A 137 10.39 -4.32 -5.38
N ALA A 138 9.66 -5.15 -6.12
CA ALA A 138 10.26 -6.12 -7.02
C ALA A 138 11.07 -5.45 -8.15
N VAL A 139 10.61 -4.32 -8.66
CA VAL A 139 11.35 -3.49 -9.63
C VAL A 139 12.61 -2.91 -9.00
N ASP A 140 12.48 -2.29 -7.83
CA ASP A 140 13.62 -1.70 -7.11
C ASP A 140 14.72 -2.74 -6.77
N LEU A 141 14.30 -3.96 -6.44
CA LEU A 141 15.21 -5.07 -6.14
C LEU A 141 15.79 -5.77 -7.39
N GLY A 142 15.43 -5.35 -8.61
CA GLY A 142 15.85 -6.00 -9.85
C GLY A 142 15.30 -7.43 -10.02
N ILE A 143 14.20 -7.74 -9.35
CA ILE A 143 13.50 -9.03 -9.49
C ILE A 143 12.72 -9.05 -10.80
N VAL A 144 12.08 -7.94 -11.14
CA VAL A 144 11.43 -7.70 -12.42
C VAL A 144 11.80 -6.33 -12.96
N ASP A 145 11.65 -6.09 -14.27
CA ASP A 145 11.73 -4.76 -14.86
C ASP A 145 10.35 -4.04 -14.88
N ASP A 146 10.32 -2.82 -15.41
CA ASP A 146 9.09 -2.02 -15.51
C ASP A 146 8.02 -2.70 -16.39
N GLU A 147 8.45 -3.42 -17.43
CA GLU A 147 7.62 -4.27 -18.29
C GLU A 147 7.28 -5.64 -17.66
N PHE A 148 7.61 -5.86 -16.39
CA PHE A 148 7.37 -7.08 -15.63
C PHE A 148 8.08 -8.33 -16.18
N ARG A 149 9.21 -8.16 -16.85
CA ARG A 149 10.10 -9.25 -17.26
C ARG A 149 11.06 -9.59 -16.13
N LEU A 150 11.49 -10.84 -16.08
CA LEU A 150 12.37 -11.32 -15.02
C LEU A 150 13.76 -10.67 -15.11
N GLY A 151 14.20 -10.03 -14.02
CA GLY A 151 15.54 -9.47 -13.87
C GLY A 151 16.55 -10.45 -13.27
N GLU A 152 17.81 -10.05 -13.14
CA GLU A 152 18.89 -10.92 -12.62
C GLU A 152 18.60 -11.45 -11.21
N ALA A 153 18.12 -10.59 -10.30
CA ALA A 153 17.75 -11.02 -8.95
C ALA A 153 16.53 -11.96 -8.98
N GLY A 154 15.64 -11.79 -9.97
CA GLY A 154 14.49 -12.66 -10.19
C GLY A 154 14.92 -14.06 -10.64
N TYR A 155 15.86 -14.16 -11.58
CA TYR A 155 16.46 -15.45 -11.97
C TYR A 155 17.12 -16.16 -10.80
N ALA A 156 17.92 -15.44 -10.00
CA ALA A 156 18.56 -16.00 -8.82
C ALA A 156 17.55 -16.49 -7.77
N LEU A 157 16.46 -15.74 -7.57
CA LEU A 157 15.39 -16.08 -6.64
C LEU A 157 14.60 -17.30 -7.11
N LEU A 158 14.31 -17.40 -8.41
CA LEU A 158 13.64 -18.57 -8.97
C LEU A 158 14.51 -19.83 -8.91
N ASP A 159 15.79 -19.75 -9.27
CA ASP A 159 16.70 -20.91 -9.19
C ASP A 159 16.79 -21.43 -7.74
N THR A 160 16.92 -20.51 -6.77
CA THR A 160 16.94 -20.85 -5.36
C THR A 160 15.63 -21.51 -4.91
N TRP A 161 14.50 -20.93 -5.30
CA TRP A 161 13.17 -21.45 -4.99
C TRP A 161 12.94 -22.84 -5.61
N GLU A 162 13.31 -23.05 -6.87
CA GLU A 162 13.17 -24.33 -7.55
C GLU A 162 13.90 -25.46 -6.85
N GLN A 163 15.14 -25.20 -6.44
CA GLN A 163 15.97 -26.16 -5.73
C GLN A 163 15.39 -26.51 -4.36
N GLU A 164 14.93 -25.52 -3.58
CA GLU A 164 14.37 -25.77 -2.24
C GLU A 164 12.98 -26.39 -2.28
N GLN A 165 12.18 -26.08 -3.30
CA GLN A 165 10.83 -26.62 -3.48
C GLN A 165 10.81 -27.95 -4.25
N ASN A 166 11.95 -28.45 -4.72
CA ASN A 166 12.08 -29.63 -5.57
C ASN A 166 11.25 -29.56 -6.86
N VAL A 167 11.21 -28.38 -7.48
CA VAL A 167 10.51 -28.10 -8.75
C VAL A 167 11.49 -27.66 -9.84
N THR A 168 12.73 -28.18 -9.80
CA THR A 168 13.81 -27.87 -10.76
C THR A 168 13.38 -28.08 -12.20
N GLY A 169 13.65 -27.10 -13.06
CA GLY A 169 13.27 -27.09 -14.48
C GLY A 169 12.06 -26.21 -14.78
N PHE A 170 11.63 -25.37 -13.84
CA PHE A 170 10.52 -24.45 -14.05
C PHE A 170 10.94 -23.23 -14.89
N ILE A 171 12.17 -22.73 -14.73
CA ILE A 171 12.87 -21.71 -15.53
C ILE A 171 13.40 -22.32 -16.82
N ASP A 172 14.26 -23.34 -16.71
CA ASP A 172 14.93 -23.94 -17.85
C ASP A 172 14.03 -25.01 -18.49
N ARG A 173 13.23 -24.54 -19.45
CA ARG A 173 12.29 -25.36 -20.19
C ARG A 173 12.95 -26.46 -21.04
N ALA A 174 14.28 -26.43 -21.20
CA ALA A 174 15.04 -27.40 -22.01
C ALA A 174 15.69 -28.52 -21.17
N HIS A 175 15.93 -28.32 -19.87
CA HIS A 175 16.64 -29.29 -19.02
C HIS A 175 15.85 -29.76 -17.78
N GLY A 176 14.55 -29.50 -17.73
CA GLY A 176 13.72 -29.86 -16.58
C GLY A 176 13.45 -31.36 -16.42
N ASN A 177 13.28 -31.79 -15.17
CA ASN A 177 12.66 -33.07 -14.84
C ASN A 177 11.15 -32.93 -15.14
N GLY A 178 10.54 -33.85 -15.90
CA GLY A 178 9.23 -33.65 -16.55
C GLY A 178 8.11 -32.99 -15.71
N GLY A 179 8.05 -33.20 -14.39
CA GLY A 179 7.01 -32.63 -13.53
C GLY A 179 7.02 -31.10 -13.38
N SER A 180 8.18 -30.42 -13.39
CA SER A 180 8.25 -28.95 -13.24
C SER A 180 7.84 -28.20 -14.51
N LEU A 181 8.23 -28.75 -15.67
CA LEU A 181 7.81 -28.29 -17.00
C LEU A 181 6.29 -28.39 -17.18
N GLU A 182 5.71 -29.49 -16.67
CA GLU A 182 4.26 -29.71 -16.68
C GLU A 182 3.54 -28.65 -15.84
N PHE A 183 4.06 -28.27 -14.66
CA PHE A 183 3.44 -27.23 -13.83
C PHE A 183 3.52 -25.83 -14.44
N GLY A 184 4.68 -25.44 -14.99
CA GLY A 184 4.80 -24.16 -15.70
C GLY A 184 3.80 -24.06 -16.86
N SER A 185 3.68 -25.13 -17.64
CA SER A 185 2.72 -25.23 -18.75
C SER A 185 1.26 -25.24 -18.27
N LEU A 186 0.98 -25.93 -17.16
CA LEU A 186 -0.34 -25.99 -16.52
C LEU A 186 -0.82 -24.60 -16.12
N ILE A 187 0.04 -23.81 -15.47
CA ILE A 187 -0.30 -22.44 -15.04
C ILE A 187 -0.40 -21.52 -16.25
N ARG A 188 0.48 -21.65 -17.24
CA ARG A 188 0.44 -20.84 -18.44
C ARG A 188 -0.85 -21.03 -19.24
N SER A 189 -1.24 -22.28 -19.47
CA SER A 189 -2.56 -22.59 -20.05
C SER A 189 -3.69 -22.10 -19.15
N ALA A 190 -3.49 -22.11 -17.83
CA ALA A 190 -4.49 -21.62 -16.90
C ALA A 190 -4.77 -20.12 -17.07
N ILE A 191 -3.71 -19.36 -17.28
CA ILE A 191 -3.75 -17.93 -17.58
C ILE A 191 -4.40 -17.70 -18.94
N ASP A 192 -3.98 -18.41 -19.99
CA ASP A 192 -4.52 -18.23 -21.34
C ASP A 192 -6.04 -18.40 -21.41
N ASP A 193 -6.62 -19.47 -20.82
CA ASP A 193 -8.07 -19.62 -20.88
C ASP A 193 -8.78 -18.58 -20.00
N SER A 194 -8.15 -18.11 -18.91
CA SER A 194 -8.73 -17.09 -18.04
C SER A 194 -8.71 -15.70 -18.69
N LEU A 195 -7.66 -15.38 -19.46
CA LEU A 195 -7.59 -14.18 -20.30
C LEU A 195 -8.70 -14.19 -21.35
N LYS A 196 -8.88 -15.31 -22.06
CA LYS A 196 -9.97 -15.49 -23.04
C LYS A 196 -11.36 -15.38 -22.41
N ALA A 197 -11.51 -15.86 -21.17
CA ALA A 197 -12.79 -15.85 -20.47
C ALA A 197 -13.07 -14.57 -19.66
N GLY A 198 -12.06 -13.72 -19.43
CA GLY A 198 -12.13 -12.57 -18.52
C GLY A 198 -12.34 -12.93 -17.04
N GLN A 199 -12.04 -14.17 -16.63
CA GLN A 199 -12.31 -14.67 -15.28
C GLN A 199 -11.52 -15.95 -14.94
N SER A 200 -11.25 -16.20 -13.65
CA SER A 200 -10.67 -17.46 -13.18
C SER A 200 -11.73 -18.57 -13.16
N ARG A 201 -11.78 -19.40 -14.20
CA ARG A 201 -12.69 -20.56 -14.23
C ARG A 201 -11.90 -21.85 -14.34
N ARG A 202 -11.60 -22.45 -13.18
CA ARG A 202 -10.98 -23.78 -13.08
C ARG A 202 -11.87 -24.70 -12.25
N SER A 203 -11.79 -26.00 -12.53
CA SER A 203 -12.52 -26.99 -11.74
C SER A 203 -11.94 -27.06 -10.32
N PRO A 204 -12.71 -27.47 -9.30
CA PRO A 204 -12.19 -27.68 -7.96
C PRO A 204 -11.06 -28.71 -7.89
N ALA A 205 -11.00 -29.65 -8.85
CA ALA A 205 -9.97 -30.68 -8.96
C ALA A 205 -8.73 -30.25 -9.76
N TRP A 206 -8.64 -28.99 -10.18
CA TRP A 206 -7.49 -28.50 -10.93
C TRP A 206 -6.22 -28.53 -10.06
N GLN A 207 -5.18 -29.23 -10.54
CA GLN A 207 -3.94 -29.47 -9.79
C GLN A 207 -3.15 -28.18 -9.47
N GLY A 208 -3.38 -27.10 -10.21
CA GLY A 208 -2.76 -25.81 -9.94
C GLY A 208 -3.09 -25.25 -8.55
N TRP A 209 -4.25 -25.61 -7.98
CA TRP A 209 -4.62 -25.20 -6.63
C TRP A 209 -3.66 -25.75 -5.58
N SER A 210 -3.32 -27.04 -5.65
CA SER A 210 -2.34 -27.64 -4.75
C SER A 210 -0.93 -27.14 -5.02
N PHE A 211 -0.58 -26.88 -6.29
CA PHE A 211 0.73 -26.35 -6.63
C PHE A 211 1.00 -25.01 -5.92
N PHE A 212 0.09 -24.05 -6.06
CA PHE A 212 0.24 -22.73 -5.44
C PHE A 212 0.38 -22.84 -3.91
N THR A 213 -0.47 -23.63 -3.26
CA THR A 213 -0.40 -23.77 -1.80
C THR A 213 0.84 -24.51 -1.32
N ASN A 214 1.35 -25.47 -2.07
CA ASN A 214 2.51 -26.25 -1.64
C ASN A 214 3.82 -25.51 -1.87
N HIS A 215 3.91 -24.68 -2.91
CA HIS A 215 5.17 -24.11 -3.36
C HIS A 215 5.28 -22.59 -3.20
N LEU A 216 4.17 -21.87 -3.03
CA LEU A 216 4.17 -20.39 -2.99
C LEU A 216 3.49 -19.77 -1.76
N LEU A 217 3.04 -20.59 -0.81
CA LEU A 217 2.38 -20.08 0.39
C LEU A 217 3.32 -19.16 1.20
N PRO A 218 2.91 -17.92 1.53
CA PRO A 218 3.84 -16.92 2.07
C PRO A 218 4.42 -17.27 3.44
N ALA A 219 3.77 -18.17 4.19
CA ALA A 219 4.20 -18.58 5.52
C ALA A 219 5.29 -19.67 5.53
N GLN A 220 5.69 -20.22 4.37
CA GLN A 220 6.59 -21.36 4.28
C GLN A 220 7.79 -21.14 3.33
N PRO A 221 8.53 -20.01 3.44
CA PRO A 221 9.71 -19.80 2.60
C PRO A 221 10.80 -20.82 2.91
N GLY A 222 11.56 -21.21 1.88
CA GLY A 222 12.79 -21.98 2.08
C GLY A 222 13.85 -21.15 2.80
N LYS A 223 14.89 -21.81 3.32
CA LYS A 223 15.93 -21.11 4.10
C LYS A 223 16.80 -20.24 3.18
N LYS A 224 17.30 -20.82 2.08
CA LYS A 224 18.10 -20.08 1.10
C LYS A 224 17.29 -19.01 0.39
N GLU A 225 16.00 -19.29 0.11
CA GLU A 225 15.05 -18.31 -0.40
C GLU A 225 14.94 -17.11 0.55
N SER A 226 14.73 -17.35 1.85
CA SER A 226 14.66 -16.30 2.88
C SER A 226 15.97 -15.52 2.98
N ASP A 227 17.12 -16.19 3.00
CA ASP A 227 18.44 -15.57 3.08
C ASP A 227 18.73 -14.70 1.85
N LEU A 228 18.30 -15.13 0.66
CA LEU A 228 18.42 -14.34 -0.57
C LEU A 228 17.52 -13.11 -0.53
N ILE A 229 16.24 -13.24 -0.15
CA ILE A 229 15.33 -12.10 -0.02
C ILE A 229 15.87 -11.09 1.01
N TRP A 230 16.38 -11.58 2.15
CA TRP A 230 17.01 -10.72 3.16
C TRP A 230 18.18 -9.93 2.58
N ARG A 231 19.10 -10.58 1.86
CA ARG A 231 20.22 -9.89 1.19
C ARG A 231 19.76 -8.87 0.16
N LEU A 232 18.71 -9.17 -0.61
CA LEU A 232 18.14 -8.21 -1.57
C LEU A 232 17.59 -6.98 -0.86
N LEU A 233 16.85 -7.17 0.25
CA LEU A 233 16.32 -6.06 1.06
C LEU A 233 17.43 -5.18 1.63
N LEU A 234 18.55 -5.78 2.05
CA LEU A 234 19.72 -5.03 2.50
C LEU A 234 20.33 -4.17 1.38
N GLY A 235 20.34 -4.65 0.15
CA GLY A 235 20.90 -3.92 -1.00
C GLY A 235 22.41 -3.69 -0.88
N SER A 236 22.90 -2.60 -1.49
CA SER A 236 24.30 -2.17 -1.35
C SER A 236 24.60 -1.63 0.04
N SER A 237 25.90 -1.55 0.40
CA SER A 237 26.34 -1.04 1.71
C SER A 237 25.85 0.37 2.04
N ASP A 238 25.58 1.17 1.00
CA ASP A 238 25.22 2.59 1.13
C ASP A 238 23.70 2.80 1.05
N SER A 239 22.93 1.70 1.01
CA SER A 239 21.47 1.72 0.97
C SER A 239 20.89 2.15 2.32
N LEU A 240 20.12 3.24 2.34
CA LEU A 240 19.37 3.67 3.53
C LEU A 240 18.37 2.60 4.00
N ARG A 241 17.76 1.87 3.06
CA ARG A 241 16.91 0.72 3.40
C ARG A 241 17.73 -0.34 4.13
N GLY A 242 18.90 -0.70 3.59
CA GLY A 242 19.77 -1.69 4.21
C GLY A 242 20.20 -1.30 5.62
N GLU A 243 20.55 -0.04 5.81
CA GLU A 243 20.88 0.52 7.12
C GLU A 243 19.70 0.38 8.10
N ILE A 244 18.49 0.78 7.70
CA ILE A 244 17.28 0.63 8.53
C ILE A 244 17.05 -0.83 8.91
N PHE A 245 17.09 -1.75 7.95
CA PHE A 245 16.87 -3.18 8.22
C PHE A 245 17.94 -3.76 9.14
N GLN A 246 19.20 -3.33 9.03
CA GLN A 246 20.27 -3.72 9.95
C GLN A 246 20.05 -3.16 11.34
N LEU A 247 19.69 -1.88 11.49
CA LEU A 247 19.38 -1.28 12.78
C LEU A 247 18.19 -2.00 13.44
N LEU A 248 17.15 -2.31 12.65
CA LEU A 248 15.98 -3.03 13.13
C LEU A 248 16.31 -4.48 13.53
N ALA A 249 17.13 -5.19 12.76
CA ALA A 249 17.51 -6.57 13.09
C ALA A 249 18.28 -6.70 14.42
N HIS A 250 18.91 -5.62 14.88
CA HIS A 250 19.68 -5.58 16.13
C HIS A 250 19.02 -4.73 17.23
N GLY A 251 17.76 -4.34 17.05
CA GLY A 251 17.03 -3.52 18.03
C GLY A 251 16.15 -4.35 18.97
N HIS A 252 15.74 -3.74 20.07
CA HIS A 252 14.76 -4.28 21.02
C HIS A 252 13.50 -3.42 20.98
N PHE A 253 12.36 -3.99 20.56
CA PHE A 253 11.13 -3.23 20.28
C PHE A 253 9.95 -3.54 21.21
N GLU A 254 10.11 -4.47 22.15
CA GLU A 254 9.03 -4.85 23.05
C GLU A 254 8.57 -3.64 23.88
N GLY A 255 7.28 -3.31 23.77
CA GLY A 255 6.66 -2.20 24.50
C GLY A 255 6.97 -0.80 23.96
N LEU A 256 7.70 -0.68 22.86
CA LEU A 256 7.99 0.62 22.22
C LEU A 256 6.91 1.00 21.21
N THR A 257 6.58 2.29 21.16
CA THR A 257 5.78 2.85 20.06
C THR A 257 6.65 3.01 18.80
N GLU A 258 6.04 3.19 17.62
CA GLU A 258 6.80 3.48 16.39
C GLU A 258 7.68 4.73 16.54
N LYS A 259 7.17 5.75 17.25
CA LYS A 259 7.93 6.95 17.58
C LYS A 259 9.15 6.63 18.46
N ASP A 260 8.97 5.82 19.50
CA ASP A 260 10.09 5.40 20.36
C ASP A 260 11.14 4.60 19.58
N ILE A 261 10.73 3.79 18.60
CA ILE A 261 11.66 3.08 17.73
C ILE A 261 12.50 4.06 16.92
N ILE A 262 11.88 5.07 16.31
CA ILE A 262 12.60 6.08 15.53
C ILE A 262 13.57 6.86 16.43
N GLU A 263 13.07 7.39 17.55
CA GLU A 263 13.85 8.26 18.44
C GLU A 263 14.97 7.50 19.16
N GLN A 264 14.66 6.34 19.75
CA GLN A 264 15.57 5.66 20.67
C GLN A 264 16.42 4.58 19.98
N GLN A 265 16.00 4.05 18.83
CA GLN A 265 16.71 2.94 18.17
C GLN A 265 17.34 3.36 16.83
N LEU A 266 16.66 4.21 16.06
CA LEU A 266 17.15 4.60 14.73
C LEU A 266 18.03 5.86 14.80
N LEU A 267 17.52 6.99 15.32
CA LEU A 267 18.22 8.30 15.25
C LEU A 267 19.60 8.33 15.93
N ASP A 268 19.79 7.55 16.98
CA ASP A 268 21.05 7.49 17.73
C ASP A 268 22.15 6.70 17.01
N ARG A 269 21.75 5.73 16.18
CA ARG A 269 22.65 4.80 15.50
C ARG A 269 22.73 5.04 13.99
N ALA A 270 21.84 5.87 13.47
CA ALA A 270 21.77 6.23 12.07
C ALA A 270 23.00 7.01 11.61
N SER A 271 23.42 6.74 10.38
CA SER A 271 24.34 7.52 9.60
C SER A 271 23.84 8.97 9.47
N PRO A 272 24.72 9.95 9.23
CA PRO A 272 24.30 11.34 9.05
C PRO A 272 23.23 11.52 7.97
N MET A 273 23.29 10.71 6.91
CA MET A 273 22.32 10.75 5.81
C MET A 273 20.96 10.19 6.24
N LEU A 274 20.93 9.02 6.89
CA LEU A 274 19.68 8.43 7.39
C LEU A 274 19.04 9.34 8.46
N LYS A 275 19.85 9.86 9.39
CA LYS A 275 19.40 10.75 10.46
C LYS A 275 18.70 11.99 9.89
N LYS A 276 19.30 12.63 8.88
CA LYS A 276 18.70 13.77 8.18
C LYS A 276 17.34 13.42 7.58
N LYS A 277 17.21 12.23 6.95
CA LYS A 277 15.94 11.78 6.37
C LYS A 277 14.86 11.45 7.41
N LEU A 278 15.26 10.85 8.52
CA LEU A 278 14.33 10.56 9.62
C LEU A 278 13.81 11.85 10.26
N LEU A 279 14.65 12.87 10.45
CA LEU A 279 14.22 14.18 10.95
C LEU A 279 13.27 14.90 9.98
N GLN A 280 13.52 14.79 8.67
CA GLN A 280 12.58 15.29 7.64
C GLN A 280 11.21 14.64 7.75
N ILE A 281 11.18 13.31 7.93
CA ILE A 281 9.94 12.55 8.12
C ILE A 281 9.25 12.98 9.41
N GLU A 282 9.96 12.98 10.54
CA GLU A 282 9.39 13.31 11.86
C GLU A 282 8.81 14.73 11.91
N ALA A 283 9.51 15.72 11.33
CA ALA A 283 9.03 17.09 11.28
C ALA A 283 7.76 17.22 10.42
N TYR A 284 7.71 16.55 9.27
CA TYR A 284 6.51 16.53 8.43
C TYR A 284 5.35 15.79 9.12
N GLU A 285 5.58 14.58 9.65
CA GLU A 285 4.60 13.76 10.36
C GLU A 285 4.02 14.49 11.58
N SER A 286 4.84 15.20 12.35
CA SER A 286 4.38 16.02 13.48
C SER A 286 3.45 17.15 13.04
N PHE A 287 3.77 17.81 11.92
CA PHE A 287 2.93 18.85 11.35
C PHE A 287 1.60 18.29 10.85
N VAL A 288 1.61 17.22 10.05
CA VAL A 288 0.37 16.66 9.48
C VAL A 288 -0.50 15.96 10.50
N SER A 289 0.09 15.30 11.52
CA SER A 289 -0.67 14.70 12.63
C SER A 289 -1.51 15.74 13.36
N ALA A 290 -1.00 16.96 13.54
CA ALA A 290 -1.76 18.05 14.15
C ALA A 290 -2.97 18.46 13.28
N LEU A 291 -2.81 18.47 11.95
CA LEU A 291 -3.89 18.77 11.01
C LEU A 291 -4.93 17.65 10.94
N GLU A 292 -4.49 16.39 10.92
CA GLU A 292 -5.36 15.21 10.94
C GLU A 292 -6.17 15.16 12.23
N ASN A 293 -5.53 15.36 13.39
CA ASN A 293 -6.22 15.43 14.68
C ASN A 293 -7.31 16.52 14.69
N ALA A 294 -6.99 17.70 14.15
CA ALA A 294 -7.96 18.79 14.06
C ALA A 294 -9.12 18.46 13.10
N PHE A 295 -8.85 17.79 11.98
CA PHE A 295 -9.88 17.32 11.06
C PHE A 295 -10.75 16.20 11.64
N ASP A 296 -10.17 15.28 12.40
CA ASP A 296 -10.89 14.20 13.07
C ASP A 296 -11.79 14.74 14.18
N TRP A 297 -11.38 15.82 14.88
CA TRP A 297 -12.29 16.55 15.77
C TRP A 297 -13.49 17.15 15.02
N LEU A 298 -13.32 17.72 13.82
CA LEU A 298 -14.46 18.17 13.02
C LEU A 298 -15.40 17.02 12.67
N ARG A 299 -14.86 15.87 12.27
CA ARG A 299 -15.66 14.66 11.99
C ARG A 299 -16.40 14.19 13.23
N TYR A 300 -15.72 14.15 14.37
CA TYR A 300 -16.31 13.75 15.64
C TYR A 300 -17.45 14.69 16.02
N LEU A 301 -17.23 16.01 16.03
CA LEU A 301 -18.26 16.99 16.33
C LEU A 301 -19.46 16.86 15.37
N SER A 302 -19.20 16.70 14.06
CA SER A 302 -20.25 16.49 13.06
C SER A 302 -21.06 15.21 13.33
N SER A 303 -20.42 14.12 13.75
CA SER A 303 -21.11 12.88 14.13
C SER A 303 -22.06 13.07 15.32
N GLN A 304 -21.73 13.99 16.25
CA GLN A 304 -22.54 14.31 17.41
C GLN A 304 -23.69 15.28 17.11
N ALA A 305 -23.51 16.18 16.14
CA ALA A 305 -24.53 17.19 15.77
C ALA A 305 -25.65 16.65 14.86
N GLY A 306 -25.50 15.43 14.33
CA GLY A 306 -26.51 14.81 13.46
C GLY A 306 -26.64 15.57 12.13
N ALA A 307 -27.84 16.07 11.82
CA ALA A 307 -28.13 16.77 10.56
C ALA A 307 -27.79 18.27 10.58
N ARG A 308 -27.22 18.79 11.68
CA ARG A 308 -26.89 20.20 11.86
C ARG A 308 -25.43 20.47 11.49
N ALA A 309 -25.16 21.57 10.79
CA ALA A 309 -23.80 22.03 10.52
C ALA A 309 -23.04 22.35 11.81
N ILE A 310 -21.73 22.04 11.81
CA ILE A 310 -20.80 22.40 12.90
C ILE A 310 -20.18 23.74 12.57
N GLY A 311 -20.35 24.71 13.47
CA GLY A 311 -19.73 26.02 13.37
C GLY A 311 -18.38 26.09 14.07
N VAL A 312 -17.74 27.26 13.92
CA VAL A 312 -16.50 27.59 14.61
C VAL A 312 -16.67 27.60 16.13
N ASP A 313 -17.85 27.96 16.63
CA ASP A 313 -18.12 28.09 18.06
C ASP A 313 -18.03 26.74 18.80
N GLU A 314 -18.45 25.64 18.17
CA GLU A 314 -18.28 24.30 18.73
C GLU A 314 -16.87 23.76 18.55
N PHE A 315 -16.17 24.17 17.50
CA PHE A 315 -14.80 23.73 17.25
C PHE A 315 -13.81 24.35 18.23
N GLN A 316 -13.96 25.64 18.54
CA GLN A 316 -13.02 26.38 19.38
C GLN A 316 -13.08 26.03 20.88
N VAL A 317 -14.19 25.43 21.34
CA VAL A 317 -14.35 25.04 22.76
C VAL A 317 -13.66 23.71 23.09
N VAL A 318 -13.13 23.00 22.09
CA VAL A 318 -12.31 21.80 22.31
C VAL A 318 -10.90 22.22 22.72
N ASN A 319 -10.45 21.77 23.89
CA ASN A 319 -9.15 22.17 24.46
C ASN A 319 -7.99 21.77 23.54
N GLU A 320 -8.05 20.55 22.99
CA GLU A 320 -7.06 19.99 22.07
C GLU A 320 -6.88 20.84 20.81
N ILE A 321 -7.96 21.48 20.32
CA ILE A 321 -7.89 22.38 19.16
C ILE A 321 -7.13 23.66 19.51
N SER A 322 -7.31 24.19 20.71
CA SER A 322 -6.53 25.34 21.17
C SER A 322 -5.05 24.99 21.28
N GLU A 323 -4.72 23.83 21.84
CA GLU A 323 -3.33 23.33 21.90
C GLU A 323 -2.71 23.12 20.52
N ILE A 324 -3.47 22.59 19.56
CA ILE A 324 -3.02 22.44 18.17
C ILE A 324 -2.76 23.81 17.56
N ALA A 325 -3.70 24.75 17.67
CA ALA A 325 -3.58 26.08 17.09
C ALA A 325 -2.38 26.87 17.65
N ASP A 326 -2.15 26.78 18.97
CA ASP A 326 -1.01 27.44 19.64
C ASP A 326 0.34 26.86 19.20
N ASN A 327 0.40 25.56 18.94
CA ASN A 327 1.63 24.87 18.53
C ASN A 327 1.87 24.88 17.01
N LEU A 328 0.84 25.15 16.20
CA LEU A 328 0.89 25.01 14.75
C LEU A 328 2.02 25.81 14.10
N LYS A 329 2.23 27.05 14.54
CA LYS A 329 3.33 27.89 14.03
C LYS A 329 4.70 27.26 14.27
N LYS A 330 4.90 26.63 15.43
CA LYS A 330 6.14 25.93 15.77
C LYS A 330 6.34 24.71 14.86
N LEU A 331 5.26 23.95 14.62
CA LEU A 331 5.29 22.77 13.75
C LEU A 331 5.61 23.14 12.30
N VAL A 332 4.98 24.19 11.76
CA VAL A 332 5.28 24.72 10.42
C VAL A 332 6.74 25.16 10.32
N ASN A 333 7.23 25.95 11.29
CA ASN A 333 8.63 26.39 11.27
C ASN A 333 9.63 25.22 11.35
N CYS A 334 9.31 24.18 12.11
CA CYS A 334 10.15 22.99 12.23
C CYS A 334 10.17 22.22 10.90
N ALA A 335 9.01 22.00 10.28
CA ALA A 335 8.92 21.36 8.98
C ALA A 335 9.58 22.20 7.87
N ASP A 336 9.44 23.53 7.87
CA ASP A 336 10.14 24.45 6.96
C ASP A 336 11.66 24.27 7.04
N GLN A 337 12.19 24.20 8.26
CA GLN A 337 13.62 24.04 8.50
C GLN A 337 14.13 22.69 8.00
N GLU A 338 13.50 21.59 8.40
CA GLU A 338 13.99 20.24 8.06
C GLU A 338 13.79 19.92 6.56
N LEU A 339 12.68 20.37 5.96
CA LEU A 339 12.36 20.12 4.55
C LEU A 339 13.09 21.06 3.58
N SER A 340 13.79 22.10 4.06
CA SER A 340 14.58 23.00 3.22
C SER A 340 15.63 22.28 2.35
N ASP A 341 16.08 21.11 2.82
CA ASP A 341 17.04 20.24 2.12
C ASP A 341 16.38 19.00 1.46
N ALA A 342 15.05 18.94 1.38
CA ALA A 342 14.34 17.89 0.64
C ALA A 342 14.48 18.09 -0.88
N THR A 343 13.89 17.20 -1.68
CA THR A 343 13.85 17.41 -3.14
C THR A 343 12.98 18.62 -3.49
N LEU A 344 13.28 19.30 -4.60
CA LEU A 344 12.52 20.50 -5.02
C LEU A 344 11.01 20.24 -5.13
N SER A 345 10.60 19.05 -5.58
CA SER A 345 9.19 18.67 -5.66
C SER A 345 8.52 18.58 -4.28
N ILE A 346 9.20 18.00 -3.28
CA ILE A 346 8.71 17.95 -1.90
C ILE A 346 8.61 19.36 -1.34
N GLN A 347 9.62 20.20 -1.55
CA GLN A 347 9.62 21.59 -1.08
C GLN A 347 8.44 22.38 -1.65
N GLN A 348 8.21 22.30 -2.97
CA GLN A 348 7.11 23.01 -3.63
C GLN A 348 5.73 22.57 -3.13
N ASP A 349 5.51 21.26 -3.01
CA ASP A 349 4.24 20.72 -2.55
C ASP A 349 4.01 21.05 -1.07
N TYR A 350 5.05 20.95 -0.25
CA TYR A 350 4.98 21.33 1.16
C TYR A 350 4.73 22.83 1.34
N THR A 351 5.44 23.72 0.62
CA THR A 351 5.20 25.17 0.69
C THR A 351 3.75 25.51 0.32
N ARG A 352 3.19 24.84 -0.70
CA ARG A 352 1.78 25.01 -1.06
C ARG A 352 0.86 24.57 0.08
N LEU A 353 1.10 23.41 0.68
CA LEU A 353 0.33 22.91 1.82
C LEU A 353 0.43 23.85 3.04
N ALA A 354 1.65 24.20 3.45
CA ALA A 354 1.93 25.03 4.62
C ALA A 354 1.35 26.44 4.48
N SER A 355 1.21 26.97 3.26
CA SER A 355 0.63 28.30 3.01
C SER A 355 -0.82 28.46 3.52
N PHE A 356 -1.58 27.38 3.64
CA PHE A 356 -2.92 27.40 4.24
C PHE A 356 -2.89 27.64 5.75
N PHE A 357 -1.80 27.25 6.41
CA PHE A 357 -1.73 27.10 7.86
C PHE A 357 -0.75 28.06 8.53
N SER A 358 0.22 28.61 7.78
CA SER A 358 1.28 29.48 8.31
C SER A 358 0.77 30.78 8.97
N GLY A 359 -0.40 31.25 8.57
CA GLY A 359 -1.06 32.43 9.14
C GLY A 359 -2.01 32.15 10.31
N CYS A 360 -2.22 30.89 10.70
CA CYS A 360 -3.16 30.54 11.75
C CYS A 360 -2.59 30.89 13.14
N THR A 361 -3.30 31.75 13.87
CA THR A 361 -2.96 32.20 15.23
C THR A 361 -4.00 31.80 16.27
N GLY A 362 -4.98 30.95 15.91
CA GLY A 362 -6.00 30.48 16.83
C GLY A 362 -7.02 29.53 16.20
N PRO A 363 -7.92 28.93 17.02
CA PRO A 363 -8.89 27.91 16.59
C PRO A 363 -9.78 28.31 15.41
N GLN A 364 -10.24 29.57 15.39
CA GLN A 364 -11.10 30.06 14.31
C GLN A 364 -10.41 30.06 12.94
N GLN A 365 -9.15 30.49 12.89
CA GLN A 365 -8.40 30.51 11.63
C GLN A 365 -8.02 29.08 11.22
N LEU A 366 -7.71 28.22 12.18
CA LEU A 366 -7.46 26.80 11.93
C LEU A 366 -8.69 26.10 11.33
N TYR A 367 -9.88 26.36 11.88
CA TYR A 367 -11.15 25.86 11.35
C TYR A 367 -11.31 26.21 9.86
N GLU A 368 -11.17 27.50 9.52
CA GLU A 368 -11.32 27.95 8.14
C GLU A 368 -10.23 27.39 7.21
N ALA A 369 -8.99 27.30 7.69
CA ALA A 369 -7.87 26.74 6.91
C ALA A 369 -8.11 25.27 6.58
N ILE A 370 -8.54 24.46 7.56
CA ILE A 370 -8.85 23.04 7.39
C ILE A 370 -9.97 22.85 6.37
N LEU A 371 -11.09 23.56 6.53
CA LEU A 371 -12.23 23.45 5.61
C LEU A 371 -11.87 23.92 4.20
N THR A 372 -11.05 24.97 4.07
CA THR A 372 -10.63 25.50 2.77
C THR A 372 -9.71 24.51 2.07
N ARG A 373 -8.76 23.92 2.80
CA ARG A 373 -7.88 22.88 2.28
C ARG A 373 -8.67 21.63 1.87
N HIS A 374 -9.62 21.21 2.70
CA HIS A 374 -10.49 20.08 2.40
C HIS A 374 -11.29 20.31 1.11
N ALA A 375 -11.90 21.48 0.96
CA ALA A 375 -12.62 21.87 -0.25
C ALA A 375 -11.74 21.83 -1.51
N GLU A 376 -10.53 22.39 -1.44
CA GLU A 376 -9.58 22.33 -2.56
C GLU A 376 -9.24 20.88 -2.94
N VAL A 377 -8.96 20.03 -1.94
CA VAL A 377 -8.62 18.62 -2.16
C VAL A 377 -9.78 17.84 -2.77
N GLN A 378 -11.01 18.01 -2.27
CA GLN A 378 -12.17 17.32 -2.85
C GLN A 378 -12.46 17.79 -4.27
N LYS A 379 -12.38 19.10 -4.54
CA LYS A 379 -12.57 19.67 -5.88
C LYS A 379 -11.56 19.12 -6.90
N ASN A 380 -10.33 18.88 -6.47
CA ASN A 380 -9.26 18.39 -7.35
C ASN A 380 -9.26 16.86 -7.54
N LYS A 381 -10.14 16.09 -6.87
CA LYS A 381 -10.20 14.63 -7.04
C LYS A 381 -10.81 14.26 -8.40
N PRO A 382 -10.16 13.41 -9.21
CA PRO A 382 -10.71 12.98 -10.49
C PRO A 382 -11.96 12.09 -10.31
N PRO A 383 -12.83 11.98 -11.33
CA PRO A 383 -12.77 12.68 -12.62
C PRO A 383 -13.33 14.10 -12.63
N GLU A 384 -14.28 14.42 -11.74
CA GLU A 384 -15.06 15.68 -11.79
C GLU A 384 -15.11 16.44 -10.45
N GLY A 385 -14.21 16.10 -9.52
CA GLY A 385 -14.29 16.52 -8.12
C GLY A 385 -15.18 15.58 -7.29
N LYS A 386 -15.05 15.68 -5.97
CA LYS A 386 -15.92 15.02 -4.99
C LYS A 386 -16.63 16.08 -4.15
N ARG A 387 -17.76 15.70 -3.56
CA ARG A 387 -18.49 16.55 -2.61
C ARG A 387 -17.64 16.75 -1.34
N GLU A 388 -17.64 17.97 -0.82
CA GLU A 388 -17.10 18.28 0.50
C GLU A 388 -17.83 17.47 1.58
N TRP A 389 -17.11 17.13 2.64
CA TRP A 389 -17.66 16.33 3.74
C TRP A 389 -18.45 17.19 4.73
N PHE A 390 -18.11 18.48 4.80
CA PHE A 390 -18.75 19.45 5.69
C PHE A 390 -19.51 20.47 4.85
N GLU A 391 -20.75 20.73 5.24
CA GLU A 391 -21.54 21.82 4.66
C GLU A 391 -21.17 23.12 5.38
N ARG A 392 -20.97 24.19 4.60
CA ARG A 392 -20.82 25.54 5.14
C ARG A 392 -22.20 26.21 5.14
N ASP A 393 -22.60 26.81 6.25
CA ASP A 393 -23.80 27.65 6.28
C ASP A 393 -23.64 28.79 5.27
N SER A 394 -24.64 28.93 4.40
CA SER A 394 -24.66 29.89 3.28
C SER A 394 -24.97 31.31 3.72
#